data_AF-A0AB73SKC6-F1
#
_entry.id   AF-A0AB73SKC6-F1
#
_cell.length_a   1.000
_cell.length_b   1.000
_cell.length_c   1.000
_cell.angle_alpha   90.00
_cell.angle_beta   90.00
_cell.angle_gamma   90.00
#
_symmetry.space_group_name_H-M   'P 1'
#
loop_
_entity.id
_entity.type
_entity.pdbx_description
1 polymer ?
#
loop_
_entity_poly.entity_id
_entity_poly.type
_entity_poly.pdbx_seq_one_letter_code
_entity_poly.pdbx_strand_id
1 'polypeptide(L)'
;MFSASTIRPSGARSVQAARGFRRKRKADYFRVPEGFLPKPDPKSHDGPLKRQLKVFLGPKNIRGEYYTNKYCYPPQNHQPSYIDENNFPRVTPGVEVFQRNPSRDLSKFPFPHNRHTQTAQVISEDMKQKIFSEVVEKGVHAQEVAHKYGIRLPRVEALVKLQHIERQWRSENKINEDLDKFSKVMNRMFPLFYPPRDKDNLTEIPTPAKTLHQRFLTISESEPFGPVDAGKIFGLEPAQETLNSLSEFKEVSDMPKVKQNEVVVGVQKQGDDTEFRFTKATAGEVGYRYGASRRDKKRDRAVGFDKLGRMVYTV
;
A
#
# COMPACT_ATOMS: atom_id res chain seq x y z
N MET A 1 -15.80 -94.44 -6.23
CA MET A 1 -17.22 -94.03 -6.26
C MET A 1 -17.27 -92.51 -6.31
N PHE A 2 -18.19 -91.99 -7.13
CA PHE A 2 -18.63 -90.61 -7.44
C PHE A 2 -18.23 -89.48 -6.44
N SER A 3 -18.07 -88.21 -6.79
CA SER A 3 -18.77 -87.41 -7.81
C SER A 3 -18.04 -86.08 -8.09
N ALA A 4 -18.24 -85.54 -9.29
CA ALA A 4 -17.89 -84.18 -9.67
C ALA A 4 -18.64 -83.12 -8.83
N SER A 5 -17.94 -82.10 -8.35
CA SER A 5 -18.53 -80.87 -7.82
C SER A 5 -17.88 -79.63 -8.45
N THR A 6 -18.59 -79.12 -9.45
CA THR A 6 -18.70 -77.76 -9.98
C THR A 6 -17.74 -76.69 -9.46
N ILE A 7 -16.82 -76.26 -10.33
CA ILE A 7 -16.10 -74.99 -10.26
C ILE A 7 -17.10 -73.85 -10.53
N ARG A 8 -17.32 -72.97 -9.55
CA ARG A 8 -17.97 -71.68 -9.78
C ARG A 8 -16.90 -70.62 -10.08
N PRO A 9 -17.02 -69.83 -11.16
CA PRO A 9 -16.08 -68.76 -11.44
C PRO A 9 -16.26 -67.61 -10.43
N SER A 10 -15.13 -67.08 -9.99
CA SER A 10 -14.96 -65.93 -9.11
C SER A 10 -15.89 -64.77 -9.48
N GLY A 11 -16.66 -64.30 -8.48
CA GLY A 11 -17.51 -63.13 -8.58
C GLY A 11 -16.75 -61.89 -9.05
N ALA A 12 -17.43 -61.08 -9.86
CA ALA A 12 -16.94 -59.82 -10.39
C ALA A 12 -16.41 -58.93 -9.25
N ARG A 13 -15.10 -58.63 -9.28
CA ARG A 13 -14.53 -57.53 -8.50
C ARG A 13 -15.17 -56.24 -9.02
N SER A 14 -16.11 -55.68 -8.25
CA SER A 14 -16.60 -54.34 -8.51
C SER A 14 -15.42 -53.37 -8.38
N VAL A 15 -14.94 -52.86 -9.51
CA VAL A 15 -14.01 -51.73 -9.54
C VAL A 15 -14.76 -50.56 -8.92
N GLN A 16 -14.46 -50.24 -7.66
CA GLN A 16 -14.97 -49.01 -7.04
C GLN A 16 -14.39 -47.85 -7.83
N ALA A 17 -15.23 -47.21 -8.66
CA ALA A 17 -14.88 -45.99 -9.35
C ALA A 17 -14.45 -44.96 -8.31
N ALA A 18 -13.18 -44.53 -8.39
CA ALA A 18 -12.68 -43.40 -7.61
C ALA A 18 -13.59 -42.19 -7.91
N ARG A 19 -14.47 -41.86 -6.97
CA ARG A 19 -15.33 -40.68 -7.06
C ARG A 19 -14.41 -39.46 -7.04
N GLY A 20 -14.11 -38.93 -8.21
CA GLY A 20 -13.39 -37.66 -8.33
C GLY A 20 -14.10 -36.61 -7.50
N PHE A 21 -13.39 -36.01 -6.55
CA PHE A 21 -13.84 -34.84 -5.79
C PHE A 21 -14.04 -33.66 -6.75
N ARG A 22 -15.16 -33.65 -7.48
CA ARG A 22 -15.64 -32.44 -8.15
C ARG A 22 -16.02 -31.49 -7.04
N ARG A 23 -15.14 -30.54 -6.70
CA ARG A 23 -15.49 -29.37 -5.88
C ARG A 23 -16.73 -28.76 -6.53
N LYS A 24 -17.90 -28.95 -5.91
CA LYS A 24 -19.14 -28.32 -6.37
C LYS A 24 -18.86 -26.82 -6.37
N ARG A 25 -18.97 -26.17 -7.52
CA ARG A 25 -18.90 -24.71 -7.60
C ARG A 25 -20.01 -24.17 -6.72
N LYS A 26 -19.65 -23.54 -5.60
CA LYS A 26 -20.59 -22.82 -4.75
C LYS A 26 -20.73 -21.42 -5.34
N ALA A 27 -21.96 -20.99 -5.54
CA ALA A 27 -22.21 -19.60 -5.86
C ALA A 27 -22.03 -18.76 -4.58
N ASP A 28 -21.29 -17.66 -4.67
CA ASP A 28 -21.04 -16.73 -3.58
C ASP A 28 -22.26 -15.80 -3.42
N TYR A 29 -23.29 -16.32 -2.77
CA TYR A 29 -24.46 -15.52 -2.40
C TYR A 29 -24.14 -14.61 -1.21
N PHE A 30 -24.71 -13.40 -1.21
CA PHE A 30 -24.67 -12.54 -0.05
C PHE A 30 -25.42 -13.20 1.12
N ARG A 31 -24.90 -13.03 2.33
CA ARG A 31 -25.62 -13.39 3.56
C ARG A 31 -26.70 -12.34 3.84
N VAL A 32 -27.79 -12.41 3.10
CA VAL A 32 -28.97 -11.55 3.32
C VAL A 32 -29.88 -12.26 4.32
N PRO A 33 -30.37 -11.60 5.38
CA PRO A 33 -31.34 -12.19 6.29
C PRO A 33 -32.58 -12.70 5.54
N GLU A 34 -33.07 -13.89 5.91
CA GLU A 34 -34.26 -14.48 5.31
C GLU A 34 -35.47 -13.52 5.50
N GLY A 35 -36.19 -13.25 4.42
CA GLY A 35 -37.31 -12.29 4.41
C GLY A 35 -37.03 -10.94 3.73
N PHE A 36 -35.77 -10.55 3.55
CA PHE A 36 -35.40 -9.33 2.81
C PHE A 36 -35.34 -9.53 1.29
N LEU A 37 -35.34 -10.78 0.82
CA LEU A 37 -35.36 -11.09 -0.60
C LEU A 37 -36.79 -11.01 -1.14
N PRO A 38 -37.08 -10.11 -2.11
CA PRO A 38 -38.38 -10.08 -2.73
C PRO A 38 -38.65 -11.41 -3.45
N LYS A 39 -39.92 -11.84 -3.41
CA LYS A 39 -40.37 -12.98 -4.21
C LYS A 39 -40.04 -12.71 -5.68
N PRO A 40 -39.58 -13.73 -6.44
CA PRO A 40 -39.32 -13.54 -7.86
C PRO A 40 -40.63 -13.20 -8.58
N ASP A 41 -40.65 -12.08 -9.30
CA ASP A 41 -41.75 -11.78 -10.21
C ASP A 41 -41.73 -12.80 -11.36
N PRO A 42 -42.86 -13.45 -11.69
CA PRO A 42 -42.90 -14.48 -12.74
C PRO A 42 -42.44 -13.99 -14.12
N LYS A 43 -42.59 -12.68 -14.38
CA LYS A 43 -42.18 -12.03 -15.64
C LYS A 43 -40.72 -11.53 -15.62
N SER A 44 -40.06 -11.55 -14.47
CA SER A 44 -38.69 -11.06 -14.31
C SER A 44 -37.70 -12.21 -14.46
N HIS A 45 -36.73 -12.07 -15.37
CA HIS A 45 -35.63 -13.02 -15.54
C HIS A 45 -34.44 -12.74 -14.58
N ASP A 46 -34.70 -12.08 -13.45
CA ASP A 46 -33.65 -11.73 -12.50
C ASP A 46 -33.13 -12.93 -11.70
N GLY A 47 -31.86 -13.28 -11.92
CA GLY A 47 -31.16 -14.27 -11.12
C GLY A 47 -31.11 -13.91 -9.62
N PRO A 48 -30.93 -14.88 -8.71
CA PRO A 48 -30.93 -14.65 -7.26
C PRO A 48 -29.91 -13.59 -6.81
N LEU A 49 -28.71 -13.56 -7.41
CA LEU A 49 -27.67 -12.57 -7.10
C LEU A 49 -28.10 -11.14 -7.45
N LYS A 50 -28.76 -10.96 -8.60
CA LYS A 50 -29.26 -9.63 -9.02
C LYS A 50 -30.36 -9.15 -8.09
N ARG A 51 -31.21 -10.05 -7.60
CA ARG A 51 -32.21 -9.74 -6.56
C ARG A 51 -31.53 -9.36 -5.25
N GLN A 52 -30.57 -10.14 -4.77
CA GLN A 52 -29.77 -9.79 -3.58
C GLN A 52 -29.10 -8.42 -3.71
N LEU A 53 -28.54 -8.10 -4.88
CA LEU A 53 -27.92 -6.81 -5.15
C LEU A 53 -28.94 -5.66 -5.11
N LYS A 54 -30.14 -5.82 -5.71
CA LYS A 54 -31.21 -4.82 -5.60
C LYS A 54 -31.63 -4.60 -4.15
N VAL A 55 -31.64 -5.66 -3.34
CA VAL A 55 -31.91 -5.55 -1.90
C VAL A 55 -30.78 -4.78 -1.22
N PHE A 56 -29.52 -5.11 -1.45
CA PHE A 56 -28.37 -4.38 -0.91
C PHE A 56 -28.40 -2.88 -1.29
N LEU A 57 -28.65 -2.57 -2.56
CA LEU A 57 -28.60 -1.20 -3.08
C LEU A 57 -29.78 -0.32 -2.64
N GLY A 58 -31.00 -0.86 -2.57
CA GLY A 58 -32.19 -0.04 -2.29
C GLY A 58 -32.92 0.45 -3.55
N PRO A 59 -34.03 1.17 -3.38
CA PRO A 59 -34.73 1.83 -4.47
C PRO A 59 -33.83 2.88 -5.15
N LYS A 60 -34.00 2.99 -6.47
CA LYS A 60 -33.31 3.97 -7.31
C LYS A 60 -34.24 5.17 -7.53
N ASN A 61 -33.77 6.39 -7.32
CA ASN A 61 -34.55 7.60 -7.62
C ASN A 61 -34.55 7.91 -9.14
N ILE A 62 -35.28 8.95 -9.56
CA ILE A 62 -35.36 9.38 -10.98
C ILE A 62 -33.98 9.78 -11.53
N ARG A 63 -33.12 10.37 -10.69
CA ARG A 63 -31.72 10.73 -11.03
C ARG A 63 -30.80 9.52 -11.14
N GLY A 64 -31.23 8.41 -10.58
CA GLY A 64 -30.53 7.14 -10.59
C GLY A 64 -29.69 6.82 -9.36
N GLU A 65 -29.84 7.58 -8.28
CA GLU A 65 -29.11 7.43 -7.03
C GLU A 65 -29.82 6.47 -6.07
N TYR A 66 -29.01 5.79 -5.26
CA TYR A 66 -29.45 4.86 -4.22
C TYR A 66 -29.45 5.55 -2.85
N TYR A 67 -30.27 6.58 -2.71
CA TYR A 67 -30.26 7.48 -1.54
C TYR A 67 -30.49 6.78 -0.19
N THR A 68 -31.17 5.63 -0.18
CA THR A 68 -31.41 4.82 1.03
C THR A 68 -30.18 4.02 1.46
N ASN A 69 -29.15 3.90 0.61
CA ASN A 69 -27.94 3.15 0.94
C ASN A 69 -26.97 4.02 1.73
N LYS A 70 -26.59 3.55 2.92
CA LYS A 70 -25.61 4.19 3.81
C LYS A 70 -24.32 4.58 3.08
N TYR A 71 -23.88 3.76 2.12
CA TYR A 71 -22.62 3.94 1.42
C TYR A 71 -22.74 4.75 0.12
N CYS A 72 -23.92 5.31 -0.20
CA CYS A 72 -24.14 6.06 -1.44
C CYS A 72 -23.44 7.43 -1.44
N TYR A 73 -23.42 8.12 -0.29
CA TYR A 73 -22.85 9.46 -0.17
C TYR A 73 -21.62 9.47 0.73
N PRO A 74 -20.61 10.30 0.42
CA PRO A 74 -19.40 10.39 1.22
C PRO A 74 -19.67 11.04 2.59
N PRO A 75 -19.13 10.48 3.68
CA PRO A 75 -19.24 11.10 5.00
C PRO A 75 -18.55 12.48 5.02
N GLN A 76 -19.09 13.41 5.81
CA GLN A 76 -18.63 14.81 5.90
C GLN A 76 -18.13 15.19 7.31
N ASN A 77 -17.82 14.21 8.16
CA ASN A 77 -17.58 14.37 9.60
C ASN A 77 -16.21 13.87 10.07
N HIS A 78 -15.23 13.71 9.16
CA HIS A 78 -13.90 13.14 9.42
C HIS A 78 -13.95 11.71 10.00
N GLN A 79 -15.04 11.00 9.76
CA GLN A 79 -15.20 9.60 10.15
C GLN A 79 -15.59 8.80 8.90
N PRO A 80 -14.70 7.92 8.40
CA PRO A 80 -15.03 7.14 7.23
C PRO A 80 -16.12 6.12 7.57
N SER A 81 -17.09 5.99 6.66
CA SER A 81 -18.19 5.04 6.79
C SER A 81 -17.85 3.75 6.05
N TYR A 82 -16.98 2.91 6.64
CA TYR A 82 -16.60 1.63 6.05
C TYR A 82 -17.68 0.55 6.16
N ILE A 83 -17.50 -0.49 5.34
CA ILE A 83 -18.47 -1.58 5.19
C ILE A 83 -18.58 -2.38 6.48
N ASP A 84 -19.80 -2.48 6.99
CA ASP A 84 -20.18 -3.38 8.05
C ASP A 84 -20.75 -4.68 7.47
N GLU A 85 -20.33 -5.82 8.01
CA GLU A 85 -20.82 -7.15 7.62
C GLU A 85 -22.08 -7.55 8.38
N ASN A 86 -22.27 -7.01 9.59
CA ASN A 86 -23.32 -7.45 10.50
C ASN A 86 -24.63 -6.71 10.28
N ASN A 87 -24.54 -5.47 9.79
CA ASN A 87 -25.66 -4.56 9.65
C ASN A 87 -26.04 -4.36 8.18
N PHE A 88 -27.34 -4.26 7.94
CA PHE A 88 -27.85 -4.03 6.59
C PHE A 88 -27.53 -2.59 6.14
N PRO A 89 -27.09 -2.36 4.88
CA PRO A 89 -26.70 -1.03 4.39
C PRO A 89 -27.85 -0.02 4.25
N ARG A 90 -29.10 -0.46 4.36
CA ARG A 90 -30.25 0.42 4.15
C ARG A 90 -30.54 1.26 5.38
N VAL A 91 -30.64 2.57 5.16
CA VAL A 91 -31.11 3.55 6.14
C VAL A 91 -32.38 4.16 5.56
N THR A 92 -33.52 3.89 6.21
CA THR A 92 -34.79 4.51 5.83
C THR A 92 -35.04 5.67 6.78
N PRO A 93 -35.23 6.91 6.27
CA PRO A 93 -35.52 8.05 7.12
C PRO A 93 -36.75 7.79 7.99
N GLY A 94 -36.63 7.98 9.30
CA GLY A 94 -37.74 7.80 10.26
C GLY A 94 -38.02 6.37 10.72
N VAL A 95 -37.25 5.37 10.27
CA VAL A 95 -37.36 3.98 10.75
C VAL A 95 -36.11 3.61 11.52
N GLU A 96 -36.25 3.41 12.82
CA GLU A 96 -35.18 2.85 13.66
C GLU A 96 -35.04 1.35 13.35
N VAL A 97 -33.99 1.01 12.60
CA VAL A 97 -33.61 -0.38 12.37
C VAL A 97 -32.74 -0.83 13.53
N PHE A 98 -33.04 -1.98 14.11
CA PHE A 98 -32.17 -2.61 15.11
C PHE A 98 -30.78 -2.84 14.52
N GLN A 99 -29.78 -2.11 15.02
CA GLN A 99 -28.38 -2.25 14.62
C GLN A 99 -27.67 -3.13 15.63
N ARG A 100 -26.99 -4.16 15.14
CA ARG A 100 -26.06 -4.94 15.96
C ARG A 100 -24.81 -4.11 16.18
N ASN A 101 -24.18 -4.28 17.33
CA ASN A 101 -22.87 -3.69 17.56
C ASN A 101 -21.88 -4.22 16.49
N PRO A 102 -21.12 -3.33 15.85
CA PRO A 102 -20.15 -3.75 14.86
C PRO A 102 -19.06 -4.59 15.54
N SER A 103 -18.57 -5.61 14.84
CA SER A 103 -17.50 -6.50 15.34
C SER A 103 -16.14 -5.77 15.49
N ARG A 104 -16.03 -4.58 14.90
CA ARG A 104 -14.78 -3.82 14.72
C ARG A 104 -15.04 -2.32 14.69
N ASP A 105 -13.97 -1.55 14.82
CA ASP A 105 -14.01 -0.10 14.61
C ASP A 105 -14.16 0.23 13.11
N LEU A 106 -15.39 0.53 12.69
CA LEU A 106 -15.71 0.91 11.31
C LEU A 106 -15.08 2.24 10.89
N SER A 107 -14.57 3.05 11.82
CA SER A 107 -13.89 4.31 11.49
C SER A 107 -12.45 4.10 11.02
N LYS A 108 -11.88 2.90 11.19
CA LYS A 108 -10.45 2.65 10.90
C LYS A 108 -10.23 1.53 9.90
N PHE A 109 -11.07 0.50 9.92
CA PHE A 109 -10.84 -0.70 9.13
C PHE A 109 -11.74 -0.71 7.89
N PRO A 110 -11.20 -0.50 6.68
CA PRO A 110 -11.99 -0.54 5.44
C PRO A 110 -12.55 -1.94 5.16
N PHE A 111 -11.71 -2.97 5.23
CA PHE A 111 -12.07 -4.31 4.77
C PHE A 111 -12.36 -5.24 5.94
N PRO A 112 -13.54 -5.86 5.99
CA PRO A 112 -13.95 -6.60 7.19
C PRO A 112 -13.21 -7.92 7.40
N HIS A 113 -12.76 -8.56 6.32
CA HIS A 113 -11.95 -9.77 6.40
C HIS A 113 -10.46 -9.50 6.68
N ASN A 114 -9.98 -8.25 6.53
CA ASN A 114 -8.58 -7.90 6.75
C ASN A 114 -8.43 -6.89 7.89
N ARG A 115 -8.08 -7.40 9.08
CA ARG A 115 -7.89 -6.58 10.29
C ARG A 115 -6.58 -5.81 10.32
N HIS A 116 -5.63 -6.08 9.41
CA HIS A 116 -4.34 -5.39 9.40
C HIS A 116 -4.38 -4.11 8.55
N THR A 117 -5.25 -4.06 7.53
CA THR A 117 -5.41 -2.85 6.73
C THR A 117 -6.22 -1.82 7.49
N GLN A 118 -5.58 -0.68 7.77
CA GLN A 118 -6.17 0.47 8.43
C GLN A 118 -6.02 1.72 7.57
N THR A 119 -6.95 2.64 7.73
CA THR A 119 -6.89 3.94 7.07
C THR A 119 -5.90 4.86 7.75
N ALA A 120 -4.94 5.35 6.99
CA ALA A 120 -4.02 6.38 7.45
C ALA A 120 -4.74 7.71 7.64
N GLN A 121 -4.30 8.48 8.64
CA GLN A 121 -4.89 9.78 8.95
C GLN A 121 -4.34 10.89 8.06
N VAL A 122 -5.19 11.86 7.77
CA VAL A 122 -4.87 13.02 6.94
C VAL A 122 -4.40 14.18 7.81
N ILE A 123 -3.36 14.86 7.35
CA ILE A 123 -2.82 16.05 8.04
C ILE A 123 -3.72 17.25 7.71
N SER A 124 -4.13 17.99 8.73
CA SER A 124 -4.96 19.19 8.55
C SER A 124 -4.22 20.27 7.76
N GLU A 125 -4.97 21.07 7.01
CA GLU A 125 -4.40 22.10 6.14
C GLU A 125 -3.55 23.11 6.93
N ASP A 126 -4.04 23.55 8.10
CA ASP A 126 -3.32 24.43 9.02
C ASP A 126 -1.98 23.83 9.46
N MET A 127 -1.93 22.51 9.67
CA MET A 127 -0.71 21.83 10.09
C MET A 127 0.29 21.71 8.95
N LYS A 128 -0.17 21.48 7.71
CA LYS A 128 0.72 21.51 6.53
C LYS A 128 1.40 22.87 6.37
N GLN A 129 0.63 23.95 6.54
CA GLN A 129 1.15 25.32 6.48
C GLN A 129 2.15 25.59 7.60
N LYS A 130 1.86 25.15 8.83
CA LYS A 130 2.79 25.24 9.97
C LYS A 130 4.10 24.51 9.70
N ILE A 131 4.04 23.25 9.25
CA ILE A 131 5.22 22.46 8.89
C ILE A 131 6.04 23.17 7.81
N PHE A 132 5.37 23.70 6.78
CA PHE A 132 6.06 24.43 5.71
C PHE A 132 6.76 25.69 6.21
N SER A 133 6.08 26.52 7.01
CA SER A 133 6.70 27.74 7.58
C SER A 133 7.88 27.42 8.49
N GLU A 134 7.81 26.35 9.28
CA GLU A 134 8.93 25.94 10.15
C GLU A 134 10.14 25.49 9.33
N VAL A 135 9.95 24.72 8.26
CA VAL A 135 11.06 24.21 7.44
C VAL A 135 11.64 25.30 6.53
N VAL A 136 10.80 26.06 5.85
CA VAL A 136 11.24 26.99 4.79
C VAL A 136 11.52 28.40 5.32
N GLU A 137 10.66 28.93 6.19
CA GLU A 137 10.78 30.32 6.66
C GLU A 137 11.68 30.43 7.89
N LYS A 138 11.56 29.48 8.84
CA LYS A 138 12.38 29.45 10.06
C LYS A 138 13.68 28.65 9.89
N GLY A 139 13.81 27.88 8.81
CA GLY A 139 14.98 27.04 8.57
C GLY A 139 15.16 25.89 9.55
N VAL A 140 14.09 25.46 10.23
CA VAL A 140 14.14 24.33 11.17
C VAL A 140 14.33 23.03 10.40
N HIS A 141 15.19 22.15 10.91
CA HIS A 141 15.45 20.87 10.27
C HIS A 141 14.21 19.96 10.24
N ALA A 142 14.02 19.26 9.12
CA ALA A 142 12.87 18.35 8.94
C ALA A 142 12.83 17.23 10.00
N GLN A 143 13.97 16.81 10.53
CA GLN A 143 14.07 15.82 11.60
C GLN A 143 13.50 16.35 12.93
N GLU A 144 13.79 17.60 13.28
CA GLU A 144 13.26 18.23 14.50
C GLU A 144 11.73 18.38 14.39
N VAL A 145 11.26 18.82 13.21
CA VAL A 145 9.82 18.90 12.90
C VAL A 145 9.16 17.52 12.97
N ALA A 146 9.82 16.48 12.44
CA ALA A 146 9.36 15.10 12.50
C ALA A 146 9.21 14.61 13.96
N HIS A 147 10.20 14.87 14.82
CA HIS A 147 10.14 14.53 16.24
C HIS A 147 9.06 15.33 16.99
N LYS A 148 8.97 16.63 16.73
CA LYS A 148 8.00 17.54 17.36
C LYS A 148 6.56 17.11 17.10
N TYR A 149 6.22 16.81 15.85
CA TYR A 149 4.85 16.41 15.47
C TYR A 149 4.63 14.89 15.48
N GLY A 150 5.69 14.08 15.59
CA GLY A 150 5.61 12.62 15.51
C GLY A 150 5.18 12.12 14.14
N ILE A 151 5.75 12.70 13.08
CA ILE A 151 5.49 12.36 11.68
C ILE A 151 6.78 11.81 11.08
N ARG A 152 6.72 10.73 10.28
CA ARG A 152 7.92 10.18 9.63
C ARG A 152 8.65 11.22 8.77
N LEU A 153 9.98 11.22 8.82
CA LEU A 153 10.83 12.14 8.03
C LEU A 153 10.48 12.21 6.52
N PRO A 154 10.39 11.09 5.77
CA PRO A 154 10.04 11.15 4.34
C PRO A 154 8.64 11.72 4.10
N ARG A 155 7.74 11.60 5.06
CA ARG A 155 6.39 12.18 4.99
C ARG A 155 6.43 13.69 5.17
N VAL A 156 7.26 14.21 6.07
CA VAL A 156 7.50 15.66 6.22
C VAL A 156 8.08 16.26 4.94
N GLU A 157 9.09 15.62 4.34
CA GLU A 157 9.65 16.07 3.06
C GLU A 157 8.62 16.08 1.93
N ALA A 158 7.78 15.05 1.85
CA ALA A 158 6.71 14.98 0.87
C ALA A 158 5.70 16.13 1.05
N LEU A 159 5.34 16.48 2.28
CA LEU A 159 4.44 17.61 2.55
C LEU A 159 5.06 18.94 2.10
N VAL A 160 6.34 19.16 2.41
CA VAL A 160 7.04 20.37 1.98
C VAL A 160 7.07 20.45 0.45
N LYS A 161 7.38 19.35 -0.25
CA LYS A 161 7.35 19.29 -1.73
C LYS A 161 5.96 19.57 -2.30
N LEU A 162 4.92 18.94 -1.76
CA LEU A 162 3.53 19.14 -2.20
C LEU A 162 3.08 20.59 -2.00
N GLN A 163 3.48 21.22 -0.90
CA GLN A 163 3.14 22.61 -0.62
C GLN A 163 3.83 23.60 -1.59
N HIS A 164 5.08 23.32 -2.00
CA HIS A 164 5.75 24.12 -3.05
C HIS A 164 4.97 24.05 -4.36
N ILE A 165 4.58 22.83 -4.79
CA ILE A 165 3.79 22.61 -6.00
C ILE A 165 2.43 23.32 -5.90
N GLU A 166 1.77 23.23 -4.75
CA GLU A 166 0.48 23.88 -4.52
C GLU A 166 0.59 25.41 -4.61
N ARG A 167 1.62 26.01 -4.01
CA ARG A 167 1.87 27.47 -4.12
C ARG A 167 2.14 27.88 -5.57
N GLN A 168 2.92 27.09 -6.31
CA GLN A 168 3.15 27.30 -7.74
C GLN A 168 1.83 27.25 -8.53
N TRP A 169 1.00 26.22 -8.33
CA TRP A 169 -0.27 26.07 -9.02
C TRP A 169 -1.27 27.19 -8.68
N ARG A 170 -1.25 27.69 -7.44
CA ARG A 170 -2.01 28.88 -7.05
C ARG A 170 -1.52 30.12 -7.79
N SER A 171 -0.21 30.35 -7.89
CA SER A 171 0.34 31.49 -8.64
C SER A 171 0.03 31.44 -10.13
N GLU A 172 -0.05 30.24 -10.70
CA GLU A 172 -0.39 30.01 -12.10
C GLU A 172 -1.91 29.91 -12.35
N ASN A 173 -2.75 30.09 -11.31
CA ASN A 173 -4.21 29.97 -11.36
C ASN A 173 -4.71 28.63 -11.96
N LYS A 174 -4.00 27.53 -11.70
CA LYS A 174 -4.35 26.19 -12.20
C LYS A 174 -5.37 25.44 -11.32
N ILE A 175 -5.72 25.99 -10.16
CA ILE A 175 -6.65 25.36 -9.22
C ILE A 175 -8.08 25.79 -9.55
N ASN A 176 -8.83 24.87 -10.16
CA ASN A 176 -10.24 25.06 -10.48
C ASN A 176 -11.14 24.89 -9.24
N GLU A 177 -12.32 25.48 -9.26
CA GLU A 177 -13.31 25.35 -8.18
C GLU A 177 -13.72 23.90 -7.90
N ASP A 178 -13.83 23.07 -8.95
CA ASP A 178 -14.22 21.67 -8.79
C ASP A 178 -13.12 20.83 -8.12
N LEU A 179 -11.84 21.18 -8.33
CA LEU A 179 -10.72 20.57 -7.62
C LEU A 179 -10.75 20.94 -6.13
N ASP A 180 -11.09 22.19 -5.82
CA ASP A 180 -11.24 22.66 -4.45
C ASP A 180 -12.43 21.96 -3.73
N LYS A 181 -13.58 21.83 -4.40
CA LYS A 181 -14.73 21.06 -3.89
C LYS A 181 -14.33 19.60 -3.63
N PHE A 182 -13.64 18.97 -4.58
CA PHE A 182 -13.16 17.60 -4.44
C PHE A 182 -12.21 17.44 -3.25
N SER A 183 -11.22 18.34 -3.13
CA SER A 183 -10.27 18.38 -2.02
C SER A 183 -10.98 18.48 -0.66
N LYS A 184 -11.96 19.38 -0.53
CA LYS A 184 -12.76 19.57 0.68
C LYS A 184 -13.55 18.32 1.06
N VAL A 185 -14.21 17.69 0.09
CA VAL A 185 -14.96 16.43 0.31
C VAL A 185 -14.02 15.33 0.77
N MET A 186 -12.89 15.14 0.10
CA MET A 186 -11.89 14.12 0.47
C MET A 186 -11.33 14.36 1.87
N ASN A 187 -11.01 15.61 2.22
CA ASN A 187 -10.52 15.95 3.56
C ASN A 187 -11.52 15.58 4.67
N ARG A 188 -12.82 15.77 4.41
CA ARG A 188 -13.90 15.45 5.35
C ARG A 188 -14.24 13.96 5.42
N MET A 189 -13.84 13.16 4.43
CA MET A 189 -14.07 11.72 4.44
C MET A 189 -13.11 10.97 5.35
N PHE A 190 -11.89 11.48 5.54
CA PHE A 190 -10.83 10.79 6.26
C PHE A 190 -10.64 11.32 7.68
N PRO A 191 -10.15 10.47 8.61
CA PRO A 191 -9.81 10.91 9.95
C PRO A 191 -8.61 11.85 9.92
N LEU A 192 -8.66 12.89 10.75
CA LEU A 192 -7.59 13.88 10.88
C LEU A 192 -6.51 13.37 11.85
N PHE A 193 -5.27 13.79 11.60
CA PHE A 193 -4.11 13.52 12.41
C PHE A 193 -3.97 14.54 13.54
N TYR A 194 -3.95 14.08 14.79
CA TYR A 194 -3.77 14.96 15.96
C TYR A 194 -2.55 14.53 16.81
N PRO A 195 -1.45 15.30 16.80
CA PRO A 195 -0.35 15.09 17.72
C PRO A 195 -0.74 15.54 19.14
N PRO A 196 -0.35 14.82 20.21
CA PRO A 196 0.52 13.64 20.24
C PRO A 196 -0.23 12.29 20.19
N ARG A 197 -1.56 12.29 20.02
CA ARG A 197 -2.39 11.07 20.09
C ARG A 197 -2.04 10.08 18.99
N ASP A 198 -1.82 10.60 17.79
CA ASP A 198 -1.73 9.79 16.58
C ASP A 198 -0.32 9.73 15.99
N LYS A 199 0.72 9.62 16.83
CA LYS A 199 2.11 9.64 16.34
C LYS A 199 2.46 8.42 15.50
N ASP A 200 3.18 8.65 14.41
CA ASP A 200 3.86 7.60 13.68
C ASP A 200 5.01 7.04 14.54
N ASN A 201 5.35 5.76 14.38
CA ASN A 201 6.53 5.19 15.03
C ASN A 201 7.80 5.66 14.28
N LEU A 202 8.60 6.48 14.94
CA LEU A 202 9.83 7.07 14.40
C LEU A 202 11.06 6.14 14.52
N THR A 203 10.95 5.03 15.26
CA THR A 203 12.06 4.09 15.49
C THR A 203 11.98 2.85 14.60
N GLU A 204 11.19 2.90 13.52
CA GLU A 204 11.08 1.81 12.57
C GLU A 204 12.30 1.76 11.65
N ILE A 205 13.02 0.63 11.69
CA ILE A 205 14.13 0.33 10.78
C ILE A 205 13.71 -0.82 9.84
N PRO A 206 14.19 -0.81 8.57
CA PRO A 206 13.96 -1.93 7.66
C PRO A 206 14.68 -3.18 8.18
N THR A 207 14.03 -4.34 8.14
CA THR A 207 14.62 -5.61 8.58
C THR A 207 15.56 -6.18 7.52
N PRO A 208 16.88 -6.26 7.74
CA PRO A 208 17.80 -6.85 6.78
C PRO A 208 17.62 -8.37 6.69
N ALA A 209 17.92 -8.97 5.53
CA ALA A 209 17.71 -10.40 5.31
C ALA A 209 18.46 -11.29 6.31
N LYS A 210 19.65 -10.87 6.77
CA LYS A 210 20.47 -11.64 7.72
C LYS A 210 19.78 -11.84 9.08
N THR A 211 18.96 -10.89 9.54
CA THR A 211 18.29 -10.96 10.85
C THR A 211 17.02 -11.81 10.83
N LEU A 212 16.51 -12.18 9.64
CA LEU A 212 15.35 -13.08 9.52
C LEU A 212 15.70 -14.53 9.87
N HIS A 213 16.99 -14.88 9.85
CA HIS A 213 17.46 -16.21 10.20
C HIS A 213 17.74 -16.31 11.70
N GLN A 214 17.07 -17.26 12.37
CA GLN A 214 17.29 -17.53 13.78
C GLN A 214 18.67 -18.15 14.01
N ARG A 215 19.38 -17.64 15.02
CA ARG A 215 20.69 -18.15 15.46
C ARG A 215 20.65 -18.34 16.97
N PHE A 216 21.27 -19.41 17.43
CA PHE A 216 21.47 -19.69 18.84
C PHE A 216 22.96 -19.87 19.09
N LEU A 217 23.46 -19.28 20.17
CA LEU A 217 24.86 -19.36 20.57
C LEU A 217 24.92 -19.81 22.02
N THR A 218 25.82 -20.74 22.30
CA THR A 218 26.17 -21.16 23.65
C THR A 218 27.32 -20.29 24.12
N ILE A 219 27.03 -19.37 25.02
CA ILE A 219 28.00 -18.52 25.71
C ILE A 219 28.19 -19.02 27.14
N SER A 220 29.26 -18.58 27.81
CA SER A 220 29.44 -18.89 29.23
C SER A 220 28.28 -18.31 30.04
N GLU A 221 27.88 -18.99 31.13
CA GLU A 221 26.80 -18.53 32.01
C GLU A 221 27.06 -17.12 32.60
N SER A 222 28.34 -16.75 32.72
CA SER A 222 28.78 -15.46 33.23
C SER A 222 28.98 -14.38 32.16
N GLU A 223 28.89 -14.71 30.88
CA GLU A 223 29.20 -13.79 29.78
C GLU A 223 27.98 -12.93 29.42
N PRO A 224 28.06 -11.59 29.49
CA PRO A 224 26.95 -10.72 29.10
C PRO A 224 26.80 -10.69 27.57
N PHE A 225 25.56 -10.67 27.10
CA PHE A 225 25.25 -10.62 25.67
C PHE A 225 24.38 -9.42 25.31
N GLY A 226 24.94 -8.46 24.59
CA GLY A 226 24.26 -7.22 24.21
C GLY A 226 23.85 -7.12 22.74
N PRO A 227 23.11 -6.07 22.36
CA PRO A 227 22.75 -5.79 20.96
C PRO A 227 23.97 -5.57 20.05
N VAL A 228 25.06 -5.02 20.59
CA VAL A 228 26.33 -4.80 19.86
C VAL A 228 26.98 -6.13 19.47
N ASP A 229 27.00 -7.09 20.41
CA ASP A 229 27.57 -8.41 20.17
C ASP A 229 26.70 -9.20 19.19
N ALA A 230 25.37 -9.10 19.33
CA ALA A 230 24.43 -9.63 18.34
C ALA A 230 24.68 -9.07 16.93
N GLY A 231 24.89 -7.75 16.81
CA GLY A 231 25.26 -7.10 15.54
C GLY A 231 26.52 -7.72 14.91
N LYS A 232 27.59 -7.87 15.71
CA LYS A 232 28.85 -8.53 15.28
C LYS A 232 28.61 -9.95 14.77
N ILE A 233 27.78 -10.75 15.46
CA ILE A 233 27.45 -12.12 15.05
C ILE A 233 26.72 -12.14 13.71
N PHE A 234 25.76 -11.22 13.50
CA PHE A 234 25.09 -11.09 12.22
C PHE A 234 25.98 -10.45 11.13
N GLY A 235 27.13 -9.88 11.51
CA GLY A 235 27.99 -9.09 10.63
C GLY A 235 27.23 -7.87 10.10
N LEU A 236 26.57 -7.15 11.01
CA LEU A 236 25.77 -5.96 10.80
C LEU A 236 26.09 -4.93 11.89
N GLU A 237 25.81 -3.66 11.59
CA GLU A 237 25.80 -2.59 12.59
C GLU A 237 24.64 -2.79 13.58
N PRO A 238 24.78 -2.35 14.84
CA PRO A 238 23.69 -2.29 15.80
C PRO A 238 22.47 -1.53 15.28
N ALA A 239 21.28 -1.93 15.73
CA ALA A 239 20.02 -1.30 15.34
C ALA A 239 20.00 0.22 15.59
N GLN A 240 20.60 0.67 16.69
CA GLN A 240 20.68 2.10 17.03
C GLN A 240 21.49 2.90 15.99
N GLU A 241 22.62 2.37 15.52
CA GLU A 241 23.47 3.03 14.52
C GLU A 241 22.76 3.10 13.15
N THR A 242 22.02 2.05 12.79
CA THR A 242 21.21 2.06 11.56
C THR A 242 20.05 3.05 11.63
N LEU A 243 19.39 3.17 12.79
CA LEU A 243 18.35 4.17 13.03
C LEU A 243 18.93 5.57 12.94
N ASN A 244 20.06 5.79 13.61
CA ASN A 244 20.77 7.06 13.58
C ASN A 244 21.11 7.40 12.13
N SER A 245 21.71 6.49 11.35
CA SER A 245 22.03 6.70 9.92
C SER A 245 20.83 7.02 9.03
N LEU A 246 19.64 6.49 9.35
CA LEU A 246 18.39 6.80 8.64
C LEU A 246 17.78 8.13 9.06
N SER A 247 18.05 8.56 10.30
CA SER A 247 17.58 9.81 10.87
C SER A 247 18.55 10.97 10.66
N GLU A 248 19.84 10.68 10.54
CA GLU A 248 20.95 11.61 10.48
C GLU A 248 20.89 12.38 9.16
N PHE A 249 20.86 13.70 9.32
CA PHE A 249 21.15 14.60 8.23
C PHE A 249 22.67 14.65 8.08
N LYS A 250 23.21 14.05 7.03
CA LYS A 250 24.57 14.37 6.62
C LYS A 250 24.55 15.79 6.09
N GLU A 251 25.01 16.75 6.89
CA GLU A 251 25.32 18.07 6.37
C GLU A 251 26.22 17.90 5.13
N VAL A 252 26.08 18.79 4.14
CA VAL A 252 26.86 18.70 2.89
C VAL A 252 28.38 18.65 3.16
N SER A 253 28.81 19.18 4.31
CA SER A 253 30.16 19.09 4.90
C SER A 253 30.57 17.69 5.36
N ASP A 254 29.67 16.92 5.97
CA ASP A 254 29.92 15.60 6.60
C ASP A 254 29.52 14.41 5.74
N MET A 255 28.94 14.65 4.55
CA MET A 255 28.92 13.64 3.51
C MET A 255 30.37 13.19 3.26
N PRO A 256 30.69 11.88 3.32
CA PRO A 256 32.03 11.42 2.95
C PRO A 256 32.27 11.99 1.56
N LYS A 257 33.30 12.85 1.39
CA LYS A 257 33.59 13.56 0.14
C LYS A 257 33.35 12.57 -0.99
N VAL A 258 32.18 12.67 -1.63
CA VAL A 258 31.85 11.78 -2.74
C VAL A 258 33.00 12.02 -3.67
N LYS A 259 33.78 10.97 -4.00
CA LYS A 259 34.88 11.13 -4.94
C LYS A 259 34.24 11.70 -6.20
N GLN A 260 34.33 13.01 -6.37
CA GLN A 260 33.73 13.68 -7.50
C GLN A 260 34.55 13.18 -8.67
N ASN A 261 33.91 12.42 -9.55
CA ASN A 261 34.59 11.98 -10.76
C ASN A 261 34.99 13.24 -11.52
N GLU A 262 36.26 13.32 -11.92
CA GLU A 262 36.71 14.39 -12.78
C GLU A 262 35.89 14.34 -14.08
N VAL A 263 35.14 15.41 -14.34
CA VAL A 263 34.32 15.56 -15.55
C VAL A 263 34.91 16.69 -16.38
N VAL A 264 35.27 16.37 -17.61
CA VAL A 264 35.71 17.35 -18.61
C VAL A 264 34.57 17.56 -19.60
N VAL A 265 34.17 18.81 -19.80
CA VAL A 265 33.18 19.19 -20.81
C VAL A 265 33.93 19.77 -22.01
N GLY A 266 33.62 19.29 -23.22
CA GLY A 266 34.24 19.77 -24.44
C GLY A 266 33.79 21.20 -24.79
N VAL A 267 34.63 21.95 -25.50
CA VAL A 267 34.29 23.30 -25.96
C VAL A 267 33.24 23.21 -27.08
N GLN A 268 32.07 23.81 -26.88
CA GLN A 268 31.01 23.90 -27.89
C GLN A 268 31.29 25.06 -28.87
N LYS A 269 31.35 24.78 -30.18
CA LYS A 269 31.50 25.81 -31.20
C LYS A 269 30.15 26.32 -31.68
N GLN A 270 30.14 27.51 -32.29
CA GLN A 270 28.93 28.09 -32.85
C GLN A 270 28.43 27.21 -34.02
N GLY A 271 27.23 26.65 -33.87
CA GLY A 271 26.63 25.69 -34.80
C GLY A 271 26.54 24.25 -34.28
N ASP A 272 27.14 23.94 -33.12
CA ASP A 272 27.02 22.63 -32.49
C ASP A 272 25.72 22.50 -31.69
N ASP A 273 24.95 21.43 -31.94
CA ASP A 273 23.67 21.17 -31.24
C ASP A 273 23.83 20.53 -29.86
N THR A 274 25.00 19.93 -29.56
CA THR A 274 25.21 19.12 -28.35
C THR A 274 26.58 19.31 -27.73
N GLU A 275 26.63 19.19 -26.40
CA GLU A 275 27.88 19.22 -25.62
C GLU A 275 28.36 17.79 -25.30
N PHE A 276 29.66 17.56 -25.46
CA PHE A 276 30.28 16.28 -25.08
C PHE A 276 30.79 16.33 -23.65
N ARG A 277 30.34 15.36 -22.84
CA ARG A 277 30.74 15.21 -21.44
C ARG A 277 31.59 13.95 -21.25
N PHE A 278 32.84 14.12 -20.80
CA PHE A 278 33.78 13.04 -20.54
C PHE A 278 33.95 12.85 -19.04
N THR A 279 33.59 11.68 -18.53
CA THR A 279 33.77 11.31 -17.12
C THR A 279 34.98 10.40 -17.01
N LYS A 280 35.98 10.77 -16.20
CA LYS A 280 37.14 9.92 -15.92
C LYS A 280 36.68 8.65 -15.21
N ALA A 281 37.14 7.51 -15.71
CA ALA A 281 36.81 6.22 -15.14
C ALA A 281 37.96 5.21 -15.32
N THR A 282 38.03 4.25 -14.41
CA THR A 282 39.06 3.23 -14.28
C THR A 282 38.96 2.15 -15.35
N ALA A 283 40.08 1.82 -16.00
CA ALA A 283 40.11 0.76 -17.00
C ALA A 283 39.76 -0.60 -16.37
N GLY A 284 38.83 -1.34 -16.99
CA GLY A 284 38.34 -2.64 -16.49
C GLY A 284 36.97 -2.59 -15.80
N GLU A 285 36.54 -1.42 -15.33
CA GLU A 285 35.20 -1.21 -14.71
C GLU A 285 34.19 -0.58 -15.69
N VAL A 286 34.67 -0.11 -16.86
CA VAL A 286 33.90 0.65 -17.85
C VAL A 286 33.71 -0.15 -19.13
N GLY A 287 32.56 0.05 -19.77
CA GLY A 287 32.19 -0.59 -21.04
C GLY A 287 31.25 -1.78 -20.85
N TYR A 288 30.61 -2.20 -21.93
CA TYR A 288 29.76 -3.40 -21.91
C TYR A 288 30.63 -4.65 -21.85
N ARG A 289 30.33 -5.55 -20.90
CA ARG A 289 31.07 -6.80 -20.73
C ARG A 289 30.91 -7.71 -21.95
N TYR A 290 32.02 -8.18 -22.51
CA TYR A 290 32.01 -9.19 -23.56
C TYR A 290 31.47 -10.52 -23.04
N GLY A 291 30.71 -11.23 -23.88
CA GLY A 291 30.11 -12.52 -23.51
C GLY A 291 28.90 -12.44 -22.57
N ALA A 292 28.41 -11.23 -22.25
CA ALA A 292 27.15 -11.08 -21.52
C ALA A 292 25.98 -11.68 -22.31
N SER A 293 25.19 -12.54 -21.66
CA SER A 293 24.03 -13.17 -22.29
C SER A 293 22.94 -12.14 -22.58
N ARG A 294 22.51 -12.05 -23.85
CA ARG A 294 21.37 -11.21 -24.24
C ARG A 294 20.09 -11.71 -23.56
N ARG A 295 19.55 -10.93 -22.62
CA ARG A 295 18.32 -11.27 -21.88
C ARG A 295 17.04 -10.88 -22.61
N ASP A 296 17.13 -10.29 -23.80
CA ASP A 296 15.98 -9.76 -24.55
C ASP A 296 14.89 -10.80 -24.82
N LYS A 297 15.22 -12.09 -24.92
CA LYS A 297 14.21 -13.14 -25.14
C LYS A 297 13.64 -13.71 -23.83
N LYS A 298 14.21 -13.38 -22.68
CA LYS A 298 13.77 -13.89 -21.39
C LYS A 298 12.63 -13.05 -20.82
N ARG A 299 11.87 -13.67 -19.90
CA ARG A 299 10.73 -13.02 -19.21
C ARG A 299 11.21 -11.98 -18.20
N ASP A 300 12.38 -12.19 -17.60
CA ASP A 300 13.07 -11.30 -16.66
C ASP A 300 13.95 -10.25 -17.36
N ARG A 301 13.60 -9.84 -18.58
CA ARG A 301 14.32 -8.76 -19.28
C ARG A 301 14.24 -7.46 -18.49
N ALA A 302 15.32 -6.69 -18.48
CA ALA A 302 15.34 -5.40 -17.82
C ALA A 302 14.61 -4.35 -18.69
N VAL A 303 13.74 -3.57 -18.03
CA VAL A 303 12.96 -2.50 -18.66
C VAL A 303 13.15 -1.25 -17.82
N GLY A 304 13.59 -0.17 -18.45
CA GLY A 304 13.77 1.13 -17.83
C GLY A 304 12.95 2.21 -18.53
N PHE A 305 13.11 3.44 -18.06
CA PHE A 305 12.45 4.62 -18.62
C PHE A 305 13.48 5.73 -18.87
N ASP A 306 13.36 6.39 -20.03
CA ASP A 306 14.17 7.55 -20.38
C ASP A 306 13.79 8.79 -19.55
N LYS A 307 14.61 9.84 -19.65
CA LYS A 307 14.32 11.17 -19.05
C LYS A 307 12.97 11.75 -19.47
N LEU A 308 12.48 11.39 -20.66
CA LEU A 308 11.16 11.79 -21.18
C LEU A 308 10.03 10.83 -20.78
N GLY A 309 10.31 9.80 -19.96
CA GLY A 309 9.34 8.79 -19.55
C GLY A 309 9.01 7.72 -20.59
N ARG A 310 9.80 7.62 -21.67
CA ARG A 310 9.62 6.59 -22.70
C ARG A 310 10.20 5.26 -22.22
N MET A 311 9.49 4.16 -22.45
CA MET A 311 9.96 2.81 -22.11
C MET A 311 11.14 2.44 -23.01
N VAL A 312 12.25 2.02 -22.39
CA VAL A 312 13.47 1.59 -23.09
C VAL A 312 13.95 0.26 -22.52
N TYR A 313 14.41 -0.64 -23.39
CA TYR A 313 15.07 -1.87 -22.96
C TYR A 313 16.50 -1.55 -22.54
N THR A 314 16.78 -1.75 -21.25
CA THR A 314 18.11 -1.54 -20.68
C THR A 314 18.96 -2.79 -20.88
N VAL A 315 20.21 -2.58 -21.30
CA VAL A 315 21.20 -3.65 -21.54
C VAL A 315 21.92 -4.02 -20.25
#